data_AF-A0A0F7ZZK6-F1
#
_entry.id   AF-A0A0F7ZZK6-F1
#
_cell.length_a   1.000
_cell.length_b   1.000
_cell.length_c   1.000
_cell.angle_alpha   90.00
_cell.angle_beta   90.00
_cell.angle_gamma   90.00
#
_symmetry.space_group_name_H-M   'P 1'
#
loop_
_entity.id
_entity.type
_entity.pdbx_description
1 polymer ?
#
loop_
_entity_poly.entity_id
_entity_poly.type
_entity_poly.pdbx_seq_one_letter_code
_entity_poly.pdbx_strand_id
1 'polypeptide(L)'
;MNPYEADPAKIPTNDQYSGLPLYGRYLPASDDFQPDPKHTNSVSDDSLKYWASVLDLCNTSNRIYEGLEGARDVFALGSVIVKSSHLHARLQGRRASRDFSYADANEVKATALARTVLKDVKVPIIYFASKINGRDVLVQERIAGVGLNIAWQYISAAQKQLFKDEARDILRSLSQVEPPSSSTSRSYIVEDADPQAHRGIQELEYDIIFSEDNPDPDISFMHNDFTLSNCIVNNDKIVGLVDWEMAGYFGWKTAQRVVSYQLLKTIIEASFMCTKPDVIVVGAGLAGMSAAIAAAAQGASVVVIDRGHGGGTSAVSGGVVYAGGGTRQQAIAGYGDDSPENMCRYLALEVGSAVSDATLSTFCRESVHMIEWLESLGAKFEGTLCPFRTSFPTSQYSLYFSGNEKARPFSDVARPAPRGHRAVAAHQSGMSMTGRDLWQAVFESALHIGIKFHAASWVQELRLDTRGAVGGIRFRVMSPDAPLFRVHKALTRNAAELHAMQKTKKCTPEP
;
A
#
# COMPACT_ATOMS: atom_id res chain seq x y z
N MET A 1 25.47 -12.72 -4.41
CA MET A 1 24.78 -12.95 -5.69
C MET A 1 25.32 -11.95 -6.69
N ASN A 2 25.49 -12.31 -7.97
CA ASN A 2 25.91 -11.34 -8.98
C ASN A 2 24.77 -10.33 -9.21
N PRO A 3 24.91 -9.05 -8.80
CA PRO A 3 23.86 -8.04 -8.97
C PRO A 3 23.56 -7.71 -10.45
N TYR A 4 24.49 -8.05 -11.35
CA TYR A 4 24.44 -7.77 -12.78
C TYR A 4 24.13 -9.01 -13.62
N GLU A 5 23.56 -10.05 -13.01
CA GLU A 5 23.13 -11.24 -13.76
C GLU A 5 21.97 -10.90 -14.70
N ALA A 6 22.24 -10.90 -15.99
CA ALA A 6 21.29 -10.57 -17.04
C ALA A 6 20.78 -11.82 -17.78
N ASP A 7 21.37 -12.99 -17.55
CA ASP A 7 20.97 -14.27 -18.15
C ASP A 7 19.73 -14.83 -17.42
N PRO A 8 18.58 -14.94 -18.11
CA PRO A 8 17.35 -15.52 -17.55
C PRO A 8 17.54 -16.93 -16.95
N ALA A 9 18.47 -17.73 -17.49
CA ALA A 9 18.71 -19.10 -17.04
C ALA A 9 19.52 -19.18 -15.74
N LYS A 10 20.14 -18.08 -15.31
CA LYS A 10 21.00 -18.00 -14.12
C LYS A 10 20.36 -17.24 -12.96
N ILE A 11 19.10 -16.85 -13.08
CA ILE A 11 18.37 -16.12 -12.03
C ILE A 11 18.13 -17.05 -10.83
N PRO A 12 18.55 -16.68 -9.62
CA PRO A 12 18.32 -17.50 -8.42
C PRO A 12 16.84 -17.59 -8.05
N THR A 13 16.42 -18.74 -7.50
CA THR A 13 15.03 -19.00 -7.11
C THR A 13 14.52 -18.10 -5.99
N ASN A 14 15.42 -17.47 -5.22
CA ASN A 14 15.08 -16.52 -4.17
C ASN A 14 15.09 -15.05 -4.63
N ASP A 15 15.32 -14.77 -5.92
CA ASP A 15 15.15 -13.43 -6.48
C ASP A 15 13.67 -13.05 -6.50
N GLN A 16 13.36 -11.81 -6.06
CA GLN A 16 12.00 -11.26 -6.03
C GLN A 16 11.32 -11.29 -7.41
N TYR A 17 12.10 -11.22 -8.49
CA TYR A 17 11.62 -11.22 -9.88
C TYR A 17 11.88 -12.56 -10.60
N SER A 18 12.18 -13.64 -9.87
CA SER A 18 12.42 -14.98 -10.45
C SER A 18 11.24 -15.50 -11.29
N GLY A 19 10.00 -15.09 -10.98
CA GLY A 19 8.81 -15.41 -11.79
C GLY A 19 8.66 -14.58 -13.08
N LEU A 20 9.51 -13.56 -13.30
CA LEU A 20 9.50 -12.67 -14.45
C LEU A 20 10.93 -12.54 -15.02
N PRO A 21 11.49 -13.61 -15.59
CA PRO A 21 12.93 -13.70 -15.85
C PRO A 21 13.45 -12.74 -16.94
N LEU A 22 12.55 -12.19 -17.76
CA LEU A 22 12.87 -11.19 -18.79
C LEU A 22 12.72 -9.75 -18.29
N TYR A 23 12.08 -9.53 -17.14
CA TYR A 23 11.82 -8.20 -16.60
C TYR A 23 13.12 -7.55 -16.13
N GLY A 24 13.44 -6.38 -16.70
CA GLY A 24 14.63 -5.60 -16.35
C GLY A 24 15.96 -6.34 -16.54
N ARG A 25 16.02 -7.39 -17.36
CA ARG A 25 17.24 -8.16 -17.64
C ARG A 25 17.37 -8.38 -19.12
N TYR A 26 18.56 -8.16 -19.67
CA TYR A 26 18.84 -8.49 -21.07
C TYR A 26 20.31 -8.79 -21.28
N LEU A 27 20.59 -10.03 -21.66
CA LEU A 27 21.87 -10.48 -22.18
C LEU A 27 21.69 -10.76 -23.68
N PRO A 28 22.37 -10.04 -24.58
CA PRO A 28 22.27 -10.26 -26.01
C PRO A 28 22.66 -11.68 -26.43
N ALA A 29 21.89 -12.27 -27.33
CA ALA A 29 22.11 -13.59 -27.91
C ALA A 29 22.26 -13.50 -29.44
N SER A 30 22.96 -14.46 -30.05
CA SER A 30 23.19 -14.47 -31.50
C SER A 30 21.92 -14.70 -32.32
N ASP A 31 20.91 -15.32 -31.72
CA ASP A 31 19.60 -15.62 -32.28
C ASP A 31 18.53 -14.59 -31.87
N ASP A 32 18.92 -13.48 -31.24
CA ASP A 32 17.99 -12.39 -30.93
C ASP A 32 17.35 -11.87 -32.20
N PHE A 33 16.03 -11.70 -32.16
CA PHE A 33 15.31 -10.94 -33.17
C PHE A 33 15.94 -9.54 -33.30
N GLN A 34 16.24 -9.13 -34.54
CA GLN A 34 16.74 -7.81 -34.88
C GLN A 34 15.79 -7.15 -35.90
N PRO A 35 15.39 -5.88 -35.70
CA PRO A 35 14.62 -5.16 -36.69
C PRO A 35 15.34 -5.04 -38.04
N ASP A 36 14.64 -5.29 -39.15
CA ASP A 36 15.13 -4.96 -40.48
C ASP A 36 15.24 -3.43 -40.64
N PRO A 37 16.44 -2.86 -40.87
CA PRO A 37 16.65 -1.43 -41.05
C PRO A 37 15.75 -0.80 -42.11
N LYS A 38 15.34 -1.55 -43.15
CA LYS A 38 14.46 -1.07 -44.23
C LYS A 38 13.09 -0.60 -43.71
N HIS A 39 12.62 -1.18 -42.62
CA HIS A 39 11.31 -0.92 -42.05
C HIS A 39 11.33 0.06 -40.87
N THR A 40 12.52 0.50 -40.45
CA THR A 40 12.68 1.44 -39.33
C THR A 40 12.19 2.84 -39.69
N ASN A 41 11.44 3.46 -38.76
CA ASN A 41 10.80 4.77 -38.92
C ASN A 41 9.96 4.92 -40.21
N SER A 42 9.41 3.81 -40.71
CA SER A 42 8.64 3.75 -41.95
C SER A 42 7.21 3.26 -41.70
N VAL A 43 6.25 3.96 -42.31
CA VAL A 43 4.80 3.66 -42.24
C VAL A 43 4.21 3.30 -43.61
N SER A 44 5.05 2.87 -44.56
CA SER A 44 4.56 2.31 -45.84
C SER A 44 3.77 1.02 -45.60
N ASP A 45 2.89 0.65 -46.52
CA ASP A 45 2.09 -0.59 -46.41
C ASP A 45 2.95 -1.83 -46.16
N ASP A 46 4.12 -1.91 -46.80
CA ASP A 46 5.08 -3.00 -46.61
C ASP A 46 5.68 -3.00 -45.19
N SER A 47 6.02 -1.81 -44.66
CA SER A 47 6.52 -1.69 -43.29
C SER A 47 5.44 -1.99 -42.25
N LEU A 48 4.18 -1.57 -42.49
CA LEU A 48 3.06 -1.90 -41.60
C LEU A 48 2.80 -3.41 -41.56
N LYS A 49 2.89 -4.11 -42.70
CA LYS A 49 2.82 -5.58 -42.75
C LYS A 49 3.98 -6.24 -42.01
N TYR A 50 5.20 -5.73 -42.19
CA TYR A 50 6.37 -6.20 -41.46
C TYR A 50 6.16 -6.06 -39.95
N TRP A 51 5.82 -4.87 -39.46
CA TRP A 51 5.62 -4.64 -38.03
C TRP A 51 4.42 -5.40 -37.45
N ALA A 52 3.37 -5.66 -38.25
CA ALA A 52 2.30 -6.57 -37.85
C ALA A 52 2.82 -8.00 -37.63
N SER A 53 3.70 -8.50 -38.53
CA SER A 53 4.31 -9.82 -38.34
C SER A 53 5.24 -9.90 -37.12
N VAL A 54 5.93 -8.79 -36.78
CA VAL A 54 6.71 -8.68 -35.54
C VAL A 54 5.80 -8.70 -34.31
N LEU A 55 4.64 -8.06 -34.41
CA LEU A 55 3.64 -8.04 -33.35
C LEU A 55 3.06 -9.44 -33.08
N ASP A 56 2.89 -10.27 -34.11
CA ASP A 56 2.44 -11.66 -33.96
C ASP A 56 3.43 -12.54 -33.17
N LEU A 57 4.70 -12.14 -33.09
CA LEU A 57 5.70 -12.80 -32.24
C LEU A 57 5.56 -12.43 -30.76
N CYS A 58 4.85 -11.34 -30.45
CA CYS A 58 4.61 -10.89 -29.07
C CYS A 58 3.44 -11.67 -28.46
N ASN A 59 3.69 -12.42 -27.39
CA ASN A 59 2.70 -13.25 -26.74
C ASN A 59 2.98 -13.37 -25.23
N THR A 60 2.18 -14.17 -24.52
CA THR A 60 2.31 -14.28 -23.06
C THR A 60 3.67 -14.80 -22.58
N SER A 61 4.43 -15.53 -23.40
CA SER A 61 5.73 -16.09 -23.01
C SER A 61 6.86 -15.05 -23.00
N ASN A 62 6.72 -13.95 -23.76
CA ASN A 62 7.70 -12.87 -23.83
C ASN A 62 7.17 -11.53 -23.30
N ARG A 63 5.99 -11.55 -22.66
CA ARG A 63 5.39 -10.40 -21.98
C ARG A 63 6.08 -10.16 -20.63
N ILE A 64 6.66 -8.98 -20.44
CA ILE A 64 7.32 -8.56 -19.20
C ILE A 64 6.45 -7.67 -18.32
N TYR A 65 5.40 -7.07 -18.89
CA TYR A 65 4.40 -6.31 -18.15
C TYR A 65 3.03 -6.50 -18.79
N GLU A 66 2.04 -6.82 -17.97
CA GLU A 66 0.63 -6.89 -18.38
C GLU A 66 -0.07 -5.57 -18.07
N GLY A 67 -0.56 -4.90 -19.10
CA GLY A 67 -1.34 -3.68 -18.96
C GLY A 67 -2.73 -3.98 -18.42
N LEU A 68 -3.13 -3.30 -17.35
CA LEU A 68 -4.51 -3.32 -16.85
C LEU A 68 -5.45 -2.51 -17.76
N GLU A 69 -6.77 -2.64 -17.57
CA GLU A 69 -7.84 -2.03 -18.41
C GLU A 69 -7.47 -0.72 -19.11
N GLY A 70 -7.25 -0.80 -20.44
CA GLY A 70 -6.95 0.35 -21.29
C GLY A 70 -5.46 0.72 -21.44
N ALA A 71 -4.55 0.05 -20.73
CA ALA A 71 -3.10 0.18 -20.86
C ALA A 71 -2.51 -0.74 -21.95
N ARG A 72 -1.18 -0.67 -22.17
CA ARG A 72 -0.45 -1.55 -23.08
C ARG A 72 0.30 -2.63 -22.30
N ASP A 73 0.39 -3.81 -22.91
CA ASP A 73 1.38 -4.81 -22.52
C ASP A 73 2.76 -4.36 -22.99
N VAL A 74 3.80 -4.81 -22.27
CA VAL A 74 5.20 -4.62 -22.67
C VAL A 74 5.82 -5.99 -22.89
N PHE A 75 6.45 -6.17 -24.05
CA PHE A 75 7.07 -7.42 -24.48
C PHE A 75 8.56 -7.23 -24.69
N ALA A 76 9.32 -8.29 -24.41
CA ALA A 76 10.74 -8.38 -24.63
C ALA A 76 11.01 -9.40 -25.75
N LEU A 77 11.22 -8.92 -26.99
CA LEU A 77 11.38 -9.74 -28.18
C LEU A 77 12.81 -9.58 -28.72
N GLY A 78 13.70 -10.51 -28.38
CA GLY A 78 15.11 -10.42 -28.74
C GLY A 78 15.74 -9.10 -28.31
N SER A 79 16.23 -8.34 -29.29
CA SER A 79 16.88 -7.03 -29.07
C SER A 79 15.94 -5.85 -28.94
N VAL A 80 14.61 -6.06 -28.92
CA VAL A 80 13.64 -4.97 -28.81
C VAL A 80 12.66 -5.11 -27.65
N ILE A 81 12.18 -3.97 -27.19
CA ILE A 81 10.99 -3.83 -26.36
C ILE A 81 9.84 -3.39 -27.26
N VAL A 82 8.69 -4.06 -27.13
CA VAL A 82 7.45 -3.73 -27.85
C VAL A 82 6.39 -3.32 -26.84
N LYS A 83 5.80 -2.12 -26.97
CA LYS A 83 4.63 -1.68 -26.20
C LYS A 83 3.38 -1.78 -27.08
N SER A 84 2.38 -2.59 -26.71
CA SER A 84 1.15 -2.76 -27.50
C SER A 84 -0.01 -3.35 -26.69
N SER A 85 -1.25 -3.07 -27.08
CA SER A 85 -2.47 -3.67 -26.49
C SER A 85 -3.09 -4.79 -27.34
N HIS A 86 -2.37 -5.37 -28.30
CA HIS A 86 -2.93 -6.31 -29.27
C HIS A 86 -3.54 -7.59 -28.67
N LEU A 87 -3.03 -8.06 -27.52
CA LEU A 87 -3.60 -9.21 -26.80
C LEU A 87 -4.88 -8.87 -26.02
N HIS A 88 -5.19 -7.60 -25.81
CA HIS A 88 -6.38 -7.19 -25.07
C HIS A 88 -7.61 -7.33 -25.95
N ALA A 89 -8.69 -7.88 -25.41
CA ALA A 89 -9.98 -7.94 -26.11
C ALA A 89 -10.38 -6.52 -26.58
N ARG A 90 -10.92 -6.40 -27.80
CA ARG A 90 -11.46 -5.11 -28.28
C ARG A 90 -12.59 -4.71 -27.32
N LEU A 91 -12.37 -3.67 -26.52
CA LEU A 91 -13.36 -3.12 -25.60
C LEU A 91 -14.53 -2.53 -26.40
N GLN A 92 -15.61 -3.30 -26.57
CA GLN A 92 -16.87 -2.79 -27.10
C GLN A 92 -17.55 -1.94 -26.02
N GLY A 93 -17.22 -0.64 -25.98
CA GLY A 93 -18.08 0.36 -25.33
C GLY A 93 -17.92 0.62 -23.82
N ARG A 94 -16.82 0.20 -23.17
CA ARG A 94 -16.47 0.67 -21.81
C ARG A 94 -14.99 1.04 -21.75
N ARG A 95 -14.73 2.34 -21.47
CA ARG A 95 -13.45 3.09 -21.60
C ARG A 95 -12.65 2.71 -22.85
N ALA A 96 -12.72 3.56 -23.88
CA ALA A 96 -11.85 3.48 -25.05
C ALA A 96 -10.39 3.29 -24.58
N SER A 97 -9.64 2.42 -25.26
CA SER A 97 -8.19 2.29 -25.06
C SER A 97 -7.58 3.68 -24.93
N ARG A 98 -6.74 3.88 -23.91
CA ARG A 98 -6.04 5.16 -23.72
C ARG A 98 -5.28 5.47 -25.01
N ASP A 99 -5.37 6.72 -25.48
CA ASP A 99 -4.62 7.17 -26.66
C ASP A 99 -3.16 7.39 -26.26
N PHE A 100 -2.26 6.58 -26.80
CA PHE A 100 -0.83 6.65 -26.51
C PHE A 100 -0.05 7.52 -27.50
N SER A 101 -0.72 8.10 -28.51
CA SER A 101 -0.07 8.84 -29.60
C SER A 101 0.82 9.98 -29.08
N TYR A 102 0.36 10.72 -28.05
CA TYR A 102 1.13 11.81 -27.44
C TYR A 102 2.33 11.30 -26.62
N ALA A 103 2.17 10.20 -25.88
CA ALA A 103 3.25 9.60 -25.10
C ALA A 103 4.34 9.02 -26.01
N ASP A 104 3.95 8.30 -27.05
CA ASP A 104 4.87 7.70 -28.03
C ASP A 104 5.60 8.78 -28.84
N ALA A 105 4.89 9.82 -29.29
CA ALA A 105 5.52 10.95 -29.96
C ALA A 105 6.51 11.68 -29.04
N ASN A 106 6.21 11.78 -27.74
CA ASN A 106 7.10 12.37 -26.76
C ASN A 106 8.35 11.52 -26.55
N GLU A 107 8.20 10.20 -26.40
CA GLU A 107 9.31 9.26 -26.26
C GLU A 107 10.24 9.31 -27.49
N VAL A 108 9.69 9.38 -28.71
CA VAL A 108 10.48 9.56 -29.95
C VAL A 108 11.31 10.84 -29.93
N LYS A 109 10.71 11.99 -29.59
CA LYS A 109 11.45 13.26 -29.58
C LYS A 109 12.44 13.35 -28.41
N ALA A 110 12.05 12.86 -27.23
CA ALA A 110 12.87 12.90 -26.03
C ALA A 110 14.10 12.00 -26.14
N THR A 111 13.96 10.78 -26.67
CA THR A 111 15.11 9.89 -26.92
C THR A 111 16.08 10.50 -27.94
N ALA A 112 15.57 11.08 -29.03
CA ALA A 112 16.40 11.77 -30.02
C ALA A 112 17.19 12.92 -29.39
N LEU A 113 16.54 13.73 -28.54
CA LEU A 113 17.18 14.85 -27.86
C LEU A 113 18.21 14.38 -26.82
N ALA A 114 17.86 13.42 -25.96
CA ALA A 114 18.74 12.88 -24.94
C ALA A 114 20.02 12.28 -25.52
N ARG A 115 19.95 11.63 -26.69
CA ARG A 115 21.12 11.09 -27.40
C ARG A 115 22.12 12.15 -27.87
N THR A 116 21.72 13.41 -27.97
CA THR A 116 22.64 14.50 -28.32
C THR A 116 23.54 14.90 -27.16
N VAL A 117 23.12 14.63 -25.92
CA VAL A 117 23.82 15.05 -24.69
C VAL A 117 24.37 13.90 -23.85
N LEU A 118 23.70 12.75 -23.83
CA LEU A 118 24.17 11.55 -23.12
C LEU A 118 25.11 10.74 -24.01
N LYS A 119 26.42 10.85 -23.76
CA LYS A 119 27.46 10.15 -24.53
C LYS A 119 27.83 8.80 -23.94
N ASP A 120 27.91 8.73 -22.61
CA ASP A 120 28.40 7.54 -21.88
C ASP A 120 27.25 6.63 -21.41
N VAL A 121 26.00 7.08 -21.54
CA VAL A 121 24.79 6.35 -21.17
C VAL A 121 23.93 6.15 -22.42
N LYS A 122 23.61 4.89 -22.74
CA LYS A 122 22.76 4.59 -23.88
C LYS A 122 21.33 5.06 -23.66
N VAL A 123 20.73 5.55 -24.73
CA VAL A 123 19.31 5.89 -24.80
C VAL A 123 18.71 5.06 -25.96
N PRO A 124 17.55 4.41 -25.78
CA PRO A 124 17.00 3.49 -26.78
C PRO A 124 16.84 4.14 -28.16
N ILE A 125 17.18 3.39 -29.21
CA ILE A 125 16.75 3.71 -30.57
C ILE A 125 15.26 3.35 -30.70
N ILE A 126 14.42 4.28 -31.15
CA ILE A 126 13.05 3.96 -31.56
C ILE A 126 13.07 3.46 -33.01
N TYR A 127 12.54 2.25 -33.22
CA TYR A 127 12.45 1.63 -34.54
C TYR A 127 11.09 1.85 -35.20
N PHE A 128 10.02 1.94 -34.42
CA PHE A 128 8.67 2.16 -34.91
C PHE A 128 7.78 2.79 -33.84
N ALA A 129 6.96 3.76 -34.24
CA ALA A 129 5.97 4.41 -33.39
C ALA A 129 4.76 4.80 -34.25
N SER A 130 3.77 3.91 -34.36
CA SER A 130 2.55 4.18 -35.12
C SER A 130 1.43 3.18 -34.78
N LYS A 131 0.30 3.28 -35.48
CA LYS A 131 -0.83 2.36 -35.30
C LYS A 131 -0.71 1.13 -36.21
N ILE A 132 -0.94 -0.04 -35.64
CA ILE A 132 -1.13 -1.30 -36.37
C ILE A 132 -2.54 -1.80 -36.05
N ASN A 133 -3.35 -2.03 -37.08
CA ASN A 133 -4.75 -2.47 -36.93
C ASN A 133 -5.58 -1.58 -35.97
N GLY A 134 -5.29 -0.27 -35.96
CA GLY A 134 -5.94 0.73 -35.12
C GLY A 134 -5.43 0.83 -33.67
N ARG A 135 -4.36 0.11 -33.31
CA ARG A 135 -3.76 0.14 -31.96
C ARG A 135 -2.38 0.77 -31.99
N ASP A 136 -2.06 1.59 -30.99
CA ASP A 136 -0.72 2.17 -30.82
C ASP A 136 0.32 1.10 -30.52
N VAL A 137 1.41 1.14 -31.29
CA VAL A 137 2.55 0.23 -31.17
C VAL A 137 3.84 1.05 -31.18
N LEU A 138 4.64 0.86 -30.13
CA LEU A 138 6.00 1.38 -30.03
C LEU A 138 6.99 0.21 -30.00
N VAL A 139 8.01 0.27 -30.84
CA VAL A 139 9.13 -0.68 -30.86
C VAL A 139 10.43 0.07 -30.66
N GLN A 140 11.21 -0.33 -29.65
CA GLN A 140 12.47 0.32 -29.28
C GLN A 140 13.57 -0.68 -28.96
N GLU A 141 14.82 -0.21 -29.01
CA GLU A 141 16.00 -0.98 -28.60
C GLU A 141 15.88 -1.40 -27.13
N ARG A 142 16.17 -2.68 -26.89
CA ARG A 142 16.36 -3.23 -25.55
C ARG A 142 17.82 -3.06 -25.17
N ILE A 143 18.10 -2.28 -24.14
CA ILE A 143 19.48 -2.02 -23.69
C ILE A 143 19.98 -3.20 -22.84
N ALA A 144 21.16 -3.72 -23.18
CA ALA A 144 21.79 -4.82 -22.46
C ALA A 144 22.19 -4.43 -21.03
N GLY A 145 21.91 -5.30 -20.07
CA GLY A 145 22.20 -5.10 -18.65
C GLY A 145 21.06 -5.50 -17.73
N VAL A 146 21.08 -4.94 -16.52
CA VAL A 146 20.10 -5.21 -15.46
C VAL A 146 19.48 -3.91 -14.97
N GLY A 147 18.17 -3.86 -14.75
CA GLY A 147 17.50 -2.73 -14.14
C GLY A 147 18.05 -2.46 -12.74
N LEU A 148 18.37 -1.21 -12.42
CA LEU A 148 18.97 -0.84 -11.14
C LEU A 148 18.05 -1.21 -9.97
N ASN A 149 16.74 -1.19 -10.14
CA ASN A 149 15.77 -1.69 -9.15
C ASN A 149 16.05 -3.15 -8.75
N ILE A 150 16.48 -3.98 -9.70
CA ILE A 150 16.79 -5.39 -9.45
C ILE A 150 18.18 -5.55 -8.83
N ALA A 151 19.18 -4.80 -9.31
CA ALA A 151 20.52 -4.82 -8.74
C ALA A 151 20.54 -4.24 -7.30
N TRP A 152 19.64 -3.29 -6.99
CA TRP A 152 19.62 -2.51 -5.75
C TRP A 152 19.59 -3.36 -4.47
N GLN A 153 18.95 -4.53 -4.54
CA GLN A 153 18.83 -5.44 -3.40
C GLN A 153 20.14 -6.21 -3.10
N TYR A 154 21.06 -6.30 -4.07
CA TYR A 154 22.29 -7.10 -3.98
C TYR A 154 23.57 -6.27 -3.84
N ILE A 155 23.49 -4.96 -4.04
CA ILE A 155 24.65 -4.05 -3.98
C ILE A 155 24.81 -3.38 -2.61
N SER A 156 26.06 -3.06 -2.27
CA SER A 156 26.45 -2.42 -1.01
C SER A 156 26.00 -0.95 -0.91
N ALA A 157 26.04 -0.38 0.29
CA ALA A 157 25.76 1.04 0.51
C ALA A 157 26.73 1.97 -0.26
N ALA A 158 28.00 1.56 -0.41
CA ALA A 158 28.99 2.30 -1.18
C ALA A 158 28.64 2.32 -2.67
N GLN A 159 28.27 1.17 -3.25
CA GLN A 159 27.82 1.08 -4.65
C GLN A 159 26.54 1.89 -4.87
N LYS A 160 25.59 1.86 -3.94
CA LYS A 160 24.39 2.73 -3.98
C LYS A 160 24.74 4.20 -4.01
N GLN A 161 25.81 4.61 -3.32
CA GLN A 161 26.27 6.00 -3.36
C GLN A 161 26.89 6.34 -4.72
N LEU A 162 27.69 5.45 -5.31
CA LEU A 162 28.24 5.63 -6.65
C LEU A 162 27.15 5.84 -7.71
N PHE A 163 26.10 4.99 -7.70
CA PHE A 163 24.97 5.15 -8.64
C PHE A 163 24.20 6.46 -8.43
N LYS A 164 24.08 6.95 -7.18
CA LYS A 164 23.46 8.25 -6.91
C LYS A 164 24.31 9.40 -7.47
N ASP A 165 25.62 9.29 -7.38
CA ASP A 165 26.54 10.29 -7.90
C ASP A 165 26.50 10.31 -9.44
N GLU A 166 26.54 9.13 -10.08
CA GLU A 166 26.39 8.97 -11.53
C GLU A 166 25.03 9.48 -12.04
N ALA A 167 23.93 9.19 -11.34
CA ALA A 167 22.61 9.72 -11.67
C ALA A 167 22.57 11.26 -11.63
N ARG A 168 23.28 11.90 -10.69
CA ARG A 168 23.38 13.37 -10.66
C ARG A 168 24.15 13.91 -11.86
N ASP A 169 25.21 13.23 -12.29
CA ASP A 169 25.97 13.63 -13.48
C ASP A 169 25.14 13.50 -14.76
N ILE A 170 24.35 12.44 -14.89
CA ILE A 170 23.38 12.28 -15.98
C ILE A 170 22.37 13.43 -15.99
N LEU A 171 21.76 13.74 -14.84
CA LEU A 171 20.80 14.85 -14.74
C LEU A 171 21.44 16.21 -15.06
N ARG A 172 22.71 16.42 -14.67
CA ARG A 172 23.46 17.63 -15.06
C ARG A 172 23.66 17.69 -16.58
N SER A 173 24.01 16.59 -17.24
CA SER A 173 24.12 16.54 -18.70
C SER A 173 22.80 16.84 -19.39
N LEU A 174 21.67 16.33 -18.88
CA LEU A 174 20.35 16.64 -19.42
C LEU A 174 20.00 18.12 -19.28
N SER A 175 20.31 18.72 -18.14
CA SER A 175 20.04 20.14 -17.86
C SER A 175 20.79 21.13 -18.78
N GLN A 176 21.76 20.68 -19.56
CA GLN A 176 22.45 21.50 -20.57
C GLN A 176 21.57 21.83 -21.78
N VAL A 177 20.45 21.11 -21.97
CA VAL A 177 19.48 21.41 -23.02
C VAL A 177 18.43 22.38 -22.49
N GLU A 178 18.48 23.60 -23.00
CA GLU A 178 17.52 24.65 -22.70
C GLU A 178 16.20 24.44 -23.49
N PRO A 179 15.07 24.94 -22.95
CA PRO A 179 13.81 24.97 -23.71
C PRO A 179 13.95 25.84 -24.98
N PRO A 180 13.13 25.60 -26.01
CA PRO A 180 13.05 26.50 -27.16
C PRO A 180 12.77 27.93 -26.68
N SER A 181 13.37 28.93 -27.32
CA SER A 181 13.37 30.34 -26.89
C SER A 181 11.99 31.01 -26.75
N SER A 182 10.92 30.34 -27.17
CA SER A 182 9.52 30.75 -26.98
C SER A 182 8.84 30.14 -25.73
N SER A 183 9.49 29.21 -25.03
CA SER A 183 8.91 28.44 -23.93
C SER A 183 9.49 28.87 -22.59
N THR A 184 8.67 29.56 -21.79
CA THR A 184 9.00 30.00 -20.42
C THR A 184 8.24 29.22 -19.35
N SER A 185 7.50 28.18 -19.75
CA SER A 185 6.64 27.37 -18.90
C SER A 185 7.00 25.89 -18.98
N ARG A 186 6.64 25.16 -17.92
CA ARG A 186 6.81 23.71 -17.85
C ARG A 186 6.00 23.03 -18.95
N SER A 187 6.62 22.07 -19.63
CA SER A 187 5.99 21.38 -20.76
C SER A 187 6.64 20.03 -21.03
N TYR A 188 5.87 19.09 -21.57
CA TYR A 188 6.46 17.92 -22.24
C TYR A 188 7.13 18.33 -23.56
N ILE A 189 8.00 17.48 -24.13
CA ILE A 189 8.65 17.77 -25.43
C ILE A 189 7.64 17.86 -26.57
N VAL A 190 6.60 17.02 -26.51
CA VAL A 190 5.41 17.12 -27.36
C VAL A 190 4.30 17.73 -26.51
N GLU A 191 3.87 18.93 -26.90
CA GLU A 191 2.73 19.61 -26.28
C GLU A 191 1.49 18.71 -26.28
N ASP A 192 0.82 18.69 -25.14
CA ASP A 192 -0.31 17.83 -24.86
C ASP A 192 -1.36 18.68 -24.16
N ALA A 193 -2.53 18.83 -24.79
CA ALA A 193 -3.60 19.66 -24.28
C ALA A 193 -4.35 19.02 -23.09
N ASP A 194 -4.23 17.71 -22.91
CA ASP A 194 -4.82 16.97 -21.79
C ASP A 194 -3.90 15.81 -21.35
N PRO A 195 -2.80 16.13 -20.64
CA PRO A 195 -1.87 15.11 -20.21
C PRO A 195 -2.47 14.18 -19.15
N GLN A 196 -3.53 14.56 -18.43
CA GLN A 196 -4.21 13.63 -17.52
C GLN A 196 -4.87 12.49 -18.30
N ALA A 197 -5.60 12.79 -19.36
CA ALA A 197 -6.26 11.78 -20.18
C ALA A 197 -5.26 10.97 -21.04
N HIS A 198 -4.34 11.63 -21.74
CA HIS A 198 -3.43 10.98 -22.69
C HIS A 198 -2.24 10.31 -22.00
N ARG A 199 -1.71 10.90 -20.91
CA ARG A 199 -0.55 10.37 -20.17
C ARG A 199 -0.93 9.62 -18.89
N GLY A 200 -2.20 9.64 -18.52
CA GLY A 200 -2.70 8.92 -17.34
C GLY A 200 -2.02 9.37 -16.05
N ILE A 201 -1.50 10.61 -16.02
CA ILE A 201 -0.91 11.18 -14.81
C ILE A 201 -2.02 11.48 -13.81
N GLN A 202 -1.73 11.25 -12.53
CA GLN A 202 -2.72 11.48 -11.48
C GLN A 202 -2.86 12.98 -11.19
N GLU A 203 -4.00 13.38 -10.62
CA GLU A 203 -4.30 14.77 -10.27
C GLU A 203 -3.16 15.45 -9.48
N LEU A 204 -2.60 14.76 -8.48
CA LEU A 204 -1.49 15.32 -7.70
C LEU A 204 -0.18 15.48 -8.50
N GLU A 205 0.10 14.58 -9.44
CA GLU A 205 1.26 14.69 -10.33
C GLU A 205 1.05 15.83 -11.33
N TYR A 206 -0.16 15.96 -11.86
CA TYR A 206 -0.56 17.10 -12.68
C TYR A 206 -0.41 18.42 -11.93
N ASP A 207 -0.87 18.50 -10.68
CA ASP A 207 -0.73 19.71 -9.85
C ASP A 207 0.72 20.06 -9.57
N ILE A 208 1.59 19.05 -9.35
CA ILE A 208 3.02 19.29 -9.18
C ILE A 208 3.64 19.87 -10.46
N ILE A 209 3.27 19.34 -11.62
CA ILE A 209 3.87 19.71 -12.91
C ILE A 209 3.28 21.02 -13.47
N PHE A 210 1.99 21.29 -13.28
CA PHE A 210 1.29 22.38 -13.98
C PHE A 210 0.68 23.44 -13.05
N SER A 211 0.92 23.40 -11.74
CA SER A 211 0.50 24.49 -10.83
C SER A 211 1.19 25.82 -11.19
N GLU A 212 0.37 26.88 -11.26
CA GLU A 212 0.78 28.26 -11.49
C GLU A 212 1.53 28.87 -10.27
N ASP A 213 1.44 28.25 -9.09
CA ASP A 213 1.95 28.79 -7.82
C ASP A 213 3.48 28.66 -7.64
N ASN A 214 4.15 27.96 -8.55
CA ASN A 214 5.59 27.70 -8.47
C ASN A 214 6.23 28.08 -9.81
N PRO A 215 6.83 29.25 -9.99
CA PRO A 215 7.66 29.50 -11.15
C PRO A 215 8.96 28.70 -11.00
N ASP A 216 9.27 27.78 -11.91
CA ASP A 216 10.57 27.12 -11.95
C ASP A 216 11.59 28.10 -12.57
N PRO A 217 12.55 28.63 -11.79
CA PRO A 217 13.56 29.53 -12.33
C PRO A 217 14.63 28.81 -13.17
N ASP A 218 14.60 27.47 -13.17
CA ASP A 218 15.63 26.55 -13.64
C ASP A 218 15.08 25.48 -14.61
N ILE A 219 14.13 25.88 -15.47
CA ILE A 219 13.53 25.00 -16.48
C ILE A 219 14.62 24.52 -17.44
N SER A 220 14.79 23.20 -17.52
CA SER A 220 15.71 22.55 -18.44
C SER A 220 15.19 21.17 -18.82
N PHE A 221 15.82 20.51 -19.79
CA PHE A 221 15.42 19.18 -20.22
C PHE A 221 15.62 18.14 -19.10
N MET A 222 14.55 17.41 -18.79
CA MET A 222 14.48 16.44 -17.71
C MET A 222 13.79 15.17 -18.20
N HIS A 223 14.24 14.02 -17.68
CA HIS A 223 13.57 12.74 -17.91
C HIS A 223 12.18 12.68 -17.24
N ASN A 224 12.03 13.34 -16.08
CA ASN A 224 10.78 13.44 -15.29
C ASN A 224 10.16 12.10 -14.82
N ASP A 225 10.88 10.99 -14.99
CA ASP A 225 10.58 9.66 -14.43
C ASP A 225 11.91 8.91 -14.18
N PHE A 226 12.85 9.60 -13.53
CA PHE A 226 14.19 9.07 -13.27
C PHE A 226 14.15 8.12 -12.07
N THR A 227 13.68 6.89 -12.30
CA THR A 227 13.52 5.85 -11.27
C THR A 227 14.54 4.72 -11.43
N LEU A 228 14.67 3.88 -10.40
CA LEU A 228 15.61 2.74 -10.43
C LEU A 228 15.26 1.73 -11.52
N SER A 229 13.98 1.57 -11.89
CA SER A 229 13.56 0.65 -12.97
C SER A 229 13.94 1.14 -14.36
N ASN A 230 14.11 2.45 -14.51
CA ASN A 230 14.42 3.10 -15.79
C ASN A 230 15.94 3.23 -16.02
N CYS A 231 16.76 2.96 -14.99
CA CYS A 231 18.21 2.92 -15.10
C CYS A 231 18.68 1.48 -15.36
N ILE A 232 19.38 1.25 -16.47
CA ILE A 232 20.04 -0.03 -16.78
C ILE A 232 21.49 0.03 -16.32
N VAL A 233 21.93 -0.95 -15.55
CA VAL A 233 23.27 -1.05 -14.98
C VAL A 233 24.01 -2.31 -15.41
N ASN A 234 25.32 -2.18 -15.50
CA ASN A 234 26.25 -3.28 -15.71
C ASN A 234 27.61 -2.91 -15.11
N ASN A 235 28.23 -3.82 -14.35
CA ASN A 235 29.56 -3.63 -13.74
C ASN A 235 29.73 -2.27 -13.02
N ASP A 236 28.85 -1.99 -12.05
CA ASP A 236 28.89 -0.77 -11.24
C ASP A 236 28.73 0.55 -12.01
N LYS A 237 28.17 0.51 -13.23
CA LYS A 237 27.85 1.70 -14.04
C LYS A 237 26.43 1.70 -14.56
N ILE A 238 25.83 2.88 -14.67
CA ILE A 238 24.61 3.12 -15.46
C ILE A 238 25.01 3.12 -16.93
N VAL A 239 24.60 2.07 -17.64
CA VAL A 239 24.89 1.88 -19.06
C VAL A 239 23.72 2.31 -19.96
N GLY A 240 22.53 2.49 -19.39
CA GLY A 240 21.37 2.96 -20.14
C GLY A 240 20.31 3.65 -19.31
N LEU A 241 19.51 4.49 -19.96
CA LEU A 241 18.35 5.17 -19.39
C LEU A 241 17.17 5.03 -20.36
N VAL A 242 16.04 4.48 -19.89
CA VAL A 242 14.88 4.08 -20.70
C VAL A 242 13.59 4.75 -20.21
N ASP A 243 12.51 4.62 -21.00
CA ASP A 243 11.16 5.10 -20.68
C ASP A 243 11.03 6.63 -20.66
N TRP A 244 11.31 7.24 -21.81
CA TRP A 244 11.37 8.70 -21.96
C TRP A 244 9.99 9.34 -22.21
N GLU A 245 8.91 8.59 -22.08
CA GLU A 245 7.55 9.05 -22.39
C GLU A 245 7.13 10.25 -21.53
N MET A 246 7.69 10.40 -20.32
CA MET A 246 7.40 11.50 -19.40
C MET A 246 8.33 12.71 -19.51
N ALA A 247 9.34 12.65 -20.37
CA ALA A 247 10.37 13.69 -20.46
C ALA A 247 9.83 15.04 -20.96
N GLY A 248 10.49 16.12 -20.56
CA GLY A 248 10.05 17.48 -20.85
C GLY A 248 10.99 18.55 -20.30
N TYR A 249 10.55 19.79 -20.37
CA TYR A 249 11.22 20.95 -19.80
C TYR A 249 10.60 21.26 -18.43
N PHE A 250 11.34 20.91 -17.37
CA PHE A 250 10.90 21.05 -15.99
C PHE A 250 12.04 21.57 -15.12
N GLY A 251 11.74 22.28 -14.04
CA GLY A 251 12.75 22.67 -13.05
C GLY A 251 13.10 21.53 -12.11
N TRP A 252 14.25 21.64 -11.45
CA TRP A 252 14.81 20.56 -10.62
C TRP A 252 13.90 20.20 -9.45
N LYS A 253 13.31 21.21 -8.80
CA LYS A 253 12.40 21.00 -7.66
C LYS A 253 11.13 20.27 -8.08
N THR A 254 10.59 20.59 -9.25
CA THR A 254 9.39 19.96 -9.80
C THR A 254 9.67 18.49 -10.13
N ALA A 255 10.73 18.22 -10.90
CA ALA A 255 11.15 16.85 -11.22
C ALA A 255 11.43 16.03 -9.95
N GLN A 256 12.08 16.62 -8.94
CA GLN A 256 12.30 15.95 -7.65
C GLN A 256 11.00 15.60 -6.93
N ARG A 257 9.99 16.49 -6.94
CA ARG A 257 8.69 16.24 -6.32
C ARG A 257 7.92 15.15 -7.04
N VAL A 258 7.95 15.13 -8.38
CA VAL A 258 7.37 14.06 -9.22
C VAL A 258 8.00 12.72 -8.88
N VAL A 259 9.34 12.62 -8.92
CA VAL A 259 10.06 11.37 -8.61
C VAL A 259 9.84 10.95 -7.15
N SER A 260 9.76 11.89 -6.20
CA SER A 260 9.43 11.56 -4.80
C SER A 260 8.02 10.99 -4.66
N TYR A 261 7.05 11.54 -5.39
CA TYR A 261 5.69 11.04 -5.42
C TYR A 261 5.59 9.67 -6.12
N GLN A 262 6.27 9.50 -7.26
CA GLN A 262 6.33 8.23 -7.98
C GLN A 262 7.05 7.15 -7.16
N LEU A 263 8.14 7.47 -6.46
CA LEU A 263 8.79 6.55 -5.51
C LEU A 263 7.85 6.18 -4.36
N LEU A 264 7.11 7.13 -3.80
CA LEU A 264 6.08 6.82 -2.79
C LEU A 264 5.01 5.90 -3.37
N LYS A 265 4.55 6.14 -4.61
CA LYS A 265 3.58 5.30 -5.33
C LYS A 265 4.13 3.90 -5.59
N THR A 266 5.33 3.76 -6.15
CA THR A 266 5.97 2.47 -6.45
C THR A 266 6.30 1.71 -5.17
N ILE A 267 6.70 2.36 -4.08
CA ILE A 267 6.87 1.71 -2.78
C ILE A 267 5.51 1.23 -2.25
N ILE A 268 4.43 2.01 -2.43
CA ILE A 268 3.06 1.61 -2.06
C ILE A 268 2.56 0.42 -2.91
N GLU A 269 2.80 0.43 -4.22
CA GLU A 269 2.34 -0.58 -5.19
C GLU A 269 3.19 -1.86 -5.15
N ALA A 270 4.52 -1.75 -5.10
CA ALA A 270 5.44 -2.90 -5.05
C ALA A 270 5.43 -3.62 -3.69
N SER A 271 5.05 -2.93 -2.61
CA SER A 271 4.88 -3.59 -1.29
C SER A 271 3.66 -4.52 -1.24
N PHE A 272 2.84 -4.60 -2.30
CA PHE A 272 1.55 -5.31 -2.25
C PHE A 272 1.28 -6.33 -3.36
N MET A 273 2.29 -6.73 -4.13
CA MET A 273 2.14 -7.78 -5.15
C MET A 273 2.50 -9.21 -4.69
N CYS A 274 2.85 -9.48 -3.42
CA CYS A 274 3.39 -10.80 -3.03
C CYS A 274 2.68 -11.56 -1.90
N THR A 275 1.48 -11.17 -1.46
CA THR A 275 0.67 -12.06 -0.60
C THR A 275 -0.81 -11.94 -0.91
N LYS A 276 -1.45 -13.04 -1.30
CA LYS A 276 -2.91 -13.19 -1.34
C LYS A 276 -3.35 -13.80 0.00
N PRO A 277 -3.66 -13.00 1.05
CA PRO A 277 -4.21 -13.54 2.27
C PRO A 277 -5.63 -14.05 2.04
N ASP A 278 -6.05 -15.02 2.84
CA ASP A 278 -7.43 -15.52 2.85
C ASP A 278 -8.37 -14.48 3.50
N VAL A 279 -7.88 -13.77 4.52
CA VAL A 279 -8.64 -12.77 5.27
C VAL A 279 -7.85 -11.47 5.42
N ILE A 280 -8.50 -10.36 5.09
CA ILE A 280 -8.02 -9.00 5.36
C ILE A 280 -8.90 -8.38 6.43
N VAL A 281 -8.30 -7.97 7.54
CA VAL A 281 -8.99 -7.25 8.62
C VAL A 281 -8.63 -5.78 8.56
N VAL A 282 -9.65 -4.91 8.53
CA VAL A 282 -9.47 -3.46 8.51
C VAL A 282 -9.75 -2.89 9.90
N GLY A 283 -8.68 -2.40 10.54
CA GLY A 283 -8.66 -1.86 11.89
C GLY A 283 -8.03 -2.82 12.90
N ALA A 284 -7.01 -2.35 13.63
CA ALA A 284 -6.31 -3.10 14.66
C ALA A 284 -6.73 -2.66 16.08
N GLY A 285 -8.03 -2.45 16.29
CA GLY A 285 -8.64 -2.38 17.63
C GLY A 285 -8.98 -3.77 18.17
N LEU A 286 -9.60 -3.87 19.35
CA LEU A 286 -9.92 -5.18 19.95
C LEU A 286 -10.80 -6.05 19.04
N ALA A 287 -11.84 -5.50 18.41
CA ALA A 287 -12.69 -6.27 17.50
C ALA A 287 -11.92 -6.85 16.31
N GLY A 288 -11.06 -6.04 15.67
CA GLY A 288 -10.28 -6.47 14.52
C GLY A 288 -9.21 -7.49 14.89
N MET A 289 -8.48 -7.27 15.98
CA MET A 289 -7.49 -8.25 16.45
C MET A 289 -8.15 -9.56 16.86
N SER A 290 -9.32 -9.50 17.51
CA SER A 290 -10.06 -10.72 17.86
C SER A 290 -10.52 -11.50 16.63
N ALA A 291 -11.05 -10.81 15.61
CA ALA A 291 -11.43 -11.43 14.34
C ALA A 291 -10.22 -12.06 13.63
N ALA A 292 -9.08 -11.38 13.66
CA ALA A 292 -7.84 -11.87 13.04
C ALA A 292 -7.34 -13.16 13.71
N ILE A 293 -7.32 -13.20 15.05
CA ILE A 293 -6.93 -14.40 15.80
C ILE A 293 -7.91 -15.55 15.55
N ALA A 294 -9.22 -15.27 15.57
CA ALA A 294 -10.23 -16.30 15.32
C ALA A 294 -10.12 -16.89 13.90
N ALA A 295 -9.84 -16.06 12.89
CA ALA A 295 -9.60 -16.52 11.53
C ALA A 295 -8.30 -17.33 11.41
N ALA A 296 -7.21 -16.86 12.01
CA ALA A 296 -5.93 -17.57 12.00
C ALA A 296 -6.00 -18.92 12.73
N ALA A 297 -6.78 -19.02 13.82
CA ALA A 297 -7.02 -20.27 14.53
C ALA A 297 -7.75 -21.32 13.67
N GLN A 298 -8.47 -20.89 12.62
CA GLN A 298 -9.08 -21.75 11.61
C GLN A 298 -8.16 -22.04 10.41
N GLY A 299 -6.88 -21.67 10.49
CA GLY A 299 -5.87 -21.92 9.47
C GLY A 299 -5.82 -20.89 8.34
N ALA A 300 -6.59 -19.79 8.43
CA ALA A 300 -6.56 -18.74 7.42
C ALA A 300 -5.25 -17.93 7.50
N SER A 301 -4.71 -17.54 6.35
CA SER A 301 -3.66 -16.52 6.28
C SER A 301 -4.29 -15.13 6.44
N VAL A 302 -3.86 -14.39 7.47
CA VAL A 302 -4.50 -13.12 7.86
C VAL A 302 -3.54 -11.94 7.76
N VAL A 303 -4.04 -10.86 7.18
CA VAL A 303 -3.39 -9.55 7.18
C VAL A 303 -4.30 -8.53 7.86
N VAL A 304 -3.77 -7.82 8.85
CA VAL A 304 -4.46 -6.72 9.54
C VAL A 304 -3.91 -5.38 9.06
N ILE A 305 -4.79 -4.44 8.75
CA ILE A 305 -4.44 -3.13 8.21
C ILE A 305 -5.07 -2.05 9.08
N ASP A 306 -4.27 -1.11 9.57
CA ASP A 306 -4.76 -0.02 10.41
C ASP A 306 -4.27 1.34 9.89
N ARG A 307 -5.18 2.32 9.91
CA ARG A 307 -4.88 3.70 9.47
C ARG A 307 -3.83 4.36 10.37
N GLY A 308 -3.83 4.03 11.65
CA GLY A 308 -2.86 4.49 12.65
C GLY A 308 -1.82 3.42 12.94
N HIS A 309 -1.43 3.28 14.20
CA HIS A 309 -0.42 2.30 14.62
C HIS A 309 -1.03 1.18 15.46
N GLY A 310 -2.33 0.92 15.28
CA GLY A 310 -3.11 -0.01 16.07
C GLY A 310 -3.65 0.58 17.38
N GLY A 311 -4.52 -0.18 18.03
CA GLY A 311 -5.14 0.17 19.31
C GLY A 311 -6.44 0.94 19.18
N GLY A 312 -6.46 1.99 18.36
CA GLY A 312 -7.64 2.84 18.17
C GLY A 312 -8.23 3.33 19.49
N THR A 313 -9.56 3.37 19.57
CA THR A 313 -10.28 3.73 20.81
C THR A 313 -10.13 2.66 21.90
N SER A 314 -9.88 1.40 21.55
CA SER A 314 -9.69 0.32 22.53
C SER A 314 -8.48 0.60 23.44
N ALA A 315 -7.35 1.03 22.86
CA ALA A 315 -6.13 1.31 23.61
C ALA A 315 -6.21 2.53 24.53
N VAL A 316 -7.18 3.43 24.33
CA VAL A 316 -7.41 4.60 25.20
C VAL A 316 -8.68 4.46 26.05
N SER A 317 -9.27 3.26 26.08
CA SER A 317 -10.47 2.95 26.86
C SER A 317 -10.14 2.57 28.30
N GLY A 318 -11.18 2.49 29.14
CA GLY A 318 -11.05 2.02 30.52
C GLY A 318 -10.74 0.53 30.66
N GLY A 319 -10.63 -0.22 29.55
CA GLY A 319 -10.33 -1.65 29.57
C GLY A 319 -11.44 -2.52 30.17
N VAL A 320 -12.68 -2.02 30.18
CA VAL A 320 -13.84 -2.75 30.72
C VAL A 320 -14.46 -3.61 29.63
N VAL A 321 -14.49 -4.92 29.87
CA VAL A 321 -15.23 -5.91 29.09
C VAL A 321 -16.53 -6.22 29.83
N TYR A 322 -17.66 -6.03 29.15
CA TYR A 322 -18.95 -6.41 29.74
C TYR A 322 -19.13 -7.93 29.57
N ALA A 323 -19.08 -8.66 30.67
CA ALA A 323 -19.21 -10.11 30.68
C ALA A 323 -19.92 -10.60 31.94
N GLY A 324 -20.58 -11.74 31.86
CA GLY A 324 -21.30 -12.33 32.99
C GLY A 324 -21.65 -13.78 32.74
N GLY A 325 -22.68 -14.24 33.45
CA GLY A 325 -23.14 -15.62 33.33
C GLY A 325 -22.33 -16.64 34.14
N GLY A 326 -21.64 -16.18 35.19
CA GLY A 326 -20.93 -17.03 36.14
C GLY A 326 -19.44 -17.14 35.86
N THR A 327 -18.79 -16.03 35.48
CA THR A 327 -17.34 -16.02 35.26
C THR A 327 -16.57 -16.37 36.54
N ARG A 328 -15.33 -16.85 36.41
CA ARG A 328 -14.45 -17.11 37.55
C ARG A 328 -14.28 -15.88 38.46
N GLN A 329 -14.21 -14.69 37.87
CA GLN A 329 -14.11 -13.42 38.59
C GLN A 329 -15.39 -13.12 39.38
N GLN A 330 -16.57 -13.37 38.81
CA GLN A 330 -17.84 -13.28 39.52
C GLN A 330 -17.90 -14.29 40.68
N ALA A 331 -17.45 -15.53 40.49
CA ALA A 331 -17.41 -16.54 41.54
C ALA A 331 -16.53 -16.13 42.73
N ILE A 332 -15.33 -15.61 42.48
CA ILE A 332 -14.43 -15.07 43.51
C ILE A 332 -15.09 -13.92 44.31
N ALA A 333 -15.87 -13.08 43.62
CA ALA A 333 -16.59 -11.96 44.23
C ALA A 333 -17.91 -12.36 44.94
N GLY A 334 -18.29 -13.64 44.94
CA GLY A 334 -19.53 -14.14 45.55
C GLY A 334 -20.78 -14.02 44.65
N TYR A 335 -20.60 -13.85 43.34
CA TYR A 335 -21.66 -13.76 42.31
C TYR A 335 -21.58 -14.89 41.28
N GLY A 336 -21.00 -16.03 41.64
CA GLY A 336 -20.83 -17.18 40.74
C GLY A 336 -22.13 -17.86 40.30
N ASP A 337 -23.26 -17.43 40.86
CA ASP A 337 -24.61 -17.90 40.50
C ASP A 337 -25.32 -17.00 39.46
N ASP A 338 -24.64 -16.00 38.89
CA ASP A 338 -25.09 -15.38 37.64
C ASP A 338 -25.12 -16.43 36.52
N SER A 339 -26.03 -16.30 35.56
CA SER A 339 -26.19 -17.25 34.46
C SER A 339 -26.39 -16.54 33.12
N PRO A 340 -26.07 -17.18 31.98
CA PRO A 340 -26.35 -16.61 30.66
C PRO A 340 -27.81 -16.16 30.50
N GLU A 341 -28.77 -16.91 31.06
CA GLU A 341 -30.19 -16.57 31.03
C GLU A 341 -30.49 -15.34 31.88
N ASN A 342 -29.87 -15.22 33.06
CA ASN A 342 -30.03 -14.04 33.92
C ASN A 342 -29.43 -12.78 33.27
N MET A 343 -28.25 -12.91 32.64
CA MET A 343 -27.62 -11.85 31.86
C MET A 343 -28.48 -11.46 30.66
N CYS A 344 -29.05 -12.44 29.94
CA CYS A 344 -29.91 -12.20 28.78
C CYS A 344 -31.21 -11.48 29.17
N ARG A 345 -31.86 -11.84 30.28
CA ARG A 345 -33.05 -11.14 30.78
C ARG A 345 -32.75 -9.66 31.09
N TYR A 346 -31.62 -9.38 31.74
CA TYR A 346 -31.18 -8.02 32.01
C TYR A 346 -30.93 -7.25 30.71
N LEU A 347 -30.12 -7.81 29.82
CA LEU A 347 -29.71 -7.13 28.60
C LEU A 347 -30.84 -6.94 27.60
N ALA A 348 -31.81 -7.87 27.51
CA ALA A 348 -32.97 -7.73 26.63
C ALA A 348 -33.76 -6.45 26.93
N LEU A 349 -33.87 -6.09 28.22
CA LEU A 349 -34.49 -4.84 28.63
C LEU A 349 -33.61 -3.62 28.37
N GLU A 350 -32.29 -3.72 28.58
CA GLU A 350 -31.34 -2.62 28.38
C GLU A 350 -31.14 -2.25 26.90
N VAL A 351 -31.04 -3.25 26.02
CA VAL A 351 -30.76 -3.03 24.58
C VAL A 351 -32.02 -2.83 23.74
N GLY A 352 -33.19 -3.28 24.24
CA GLY A 352 -34.44 -3.26 23.48
C GLY A 352 -34.26 -3.92 22.10
N SER A 353 -34.67 -3.22 21.04
CA SER A 353 -34.56 -3.70 19.66
C SER A 353 -33.24 -3.33 18.95
N ALA A 354 -32.21 -2.89 19.67
CA ALA A 354 -30.94 -2.46 19.07
C ALA A 354 -30.13 -3.62 18.45
N VAL A 355 -30.35 -4.85 18.92
CA VAL A 355 -29.72 -6.08 18.42
C VAL A 355 -30.77 -7.19 18.29
N SER A 356 -30.50 -8.20 17.48
CA SER A 356 -31.39 -9.36 17.37
C SER A 356 -31.31 -10.25 18.61
N ASP A 357 -32.41 -10.94 18.94
CA ASP A 357 -32.46 -11.91 20.04
C ASP A 357 -31.41 -13.01 19.89
N ALA A 358 -31.15 -13.46 18.65
CA ALA A 358 -30.14 -14.47 18.35
C ALA A 358 -28.72 -13.99 18.67
N THR A 359 -28.41 -12.74 18.32
CA THR A 359 -27.13 -12.09 18.65
C THR A 359 -26.99 -11.93 20.17
N LEU A 360 -28.03 -11.44 20.85
CA LEU A 360 -28.02 -11.23 22.29
C LEU A 360 -27.86 -12.55 23.06
N SER A 361 -28.63 -13.58 22.68
CA SER A 361 -28.55 -14.92 23.27
C SER A 361 -27.15 -15.52 23.11
N THR A 362 -26.56 -15.38 21.91
CA THR A 362 -25.18 -15.85 21.66
C THR A 362 -24.17 -15.08 22.50
N PHE A 363 -24.28 -13.75 22.58
CA PHE A 363 -23.39 -12.93 23.42
C PHE A 363 -23.43 -13.36 24.89
N CYS A 364 -24.60 -13.66 25.44
CA CYS A 364 -24.74 -14.07 26.84
C CYS A 364 -24.21 -15.49 27.07
N ARG A 365 -24.49 -16.43 26.15
CA ARG A 365 -24.03 -17.82 26.24
C ARG A 365 -22.51 -17.93 26.14
N GLU A 366 -21.90 -17.20 25.22
CA GLU A 366 -20.45 -17.24 24.99
C GLU A 366 -19.65 -16.34 25.96
N SER A 367 -20.33 -15.62 26.86
CA SER A 367 -19.72 -14.55 27.68
C SER A 367 -18.60 -15.05 28.60
N VAL A 368 -18.79 -16.22 29.23
CA VAL A 368 -17.76 -16.84 30.09
C VAL A 368 -16.56 -17.26 29.26
N HIS A 369 -16.79 -17.97 28.15
CA HIS A 369 -15.73 -18.40 27.24
C HIS A 369 -14.96 -17.23 26.63
N MET A 370 -15.62 -16.10 26.35
CA MET A 370 -14.96 -14.88 25.87
C MET A 370 -13.92 -14.35 26.88
N ILE A 371 -14.24 -14.33 28.18
CA ILE A 371 -13.29 -13.89 29.22
C ILE A 371 -12.12 -14.86 29.30
N GLU A 372 -12.38 -16.16 29.33
CA GLU A 372 -11.34 -17.20 29.36
C GLU A 372 -10.43 -17.13 28.13
N TRP A 373 -11.03 -16.90 26.95
CA TRP A 373 -10.29 -16.73 25.71
C TRP A 373 -9.41 -15.49 25.74
N LEU A 374 -9.90 -14.34 26.21
CA LEU A 374 -9.06 -13.15 26.40
C LEU A 374 -7.92 -13.39 27.40
N GLU A 375 -8.17 -14.11 28.50
CA GLU A 375 -7.12 -14.51 29.45
C GLU A 375 -6.06 -15.42 28.79
N SER A 376 -6.48 -16.33 27.91
CA SER A 376 -5.57 -17.18 27.14
C SER A 376 -4.64 -16.42 26.19
N LEU A 377 -5.07 -15.22 25.74
CA LEU A 377 -4.28 -14.29 24.93
C LEU A 377 -3.39 -13.37 25.78
N GLY A 378 -3.35 -13.57 27.11
CA GLY A 378 -2.52 -12.82 28.05
C GLY A 378 -3.22 -11.63 28.73
N ALA A 379 -4.51 -11.40 28.46
CA ALA A 379 -5.27 -10.43 29.25
C ALA A 379 -5.40 -10.91 30.70
N LYS A 380 -5.61 -9.98 31.64
CA LYS A 380 -5.73 -10.31 33.07
C LYS A 380 -6.99 -9.69 33.63
N PHE A 381 -7.82 -10.51 34.27
CA PHE A 381 -9.02 -10.08 34.99
C PHE A 381 -9.03 -10.69 36.41
N GLU A 382 -9.37 -9.87 37.38
CA GLU A 382 -9.43 -10.25 38.80
C GLU A 382 -10.85 -10.11 39.35
N GLY A 383 -11.17 -10.87 40.40
CA GLY A 383 -12.47 -10.85 41.08
C GLY A 383 -12.60 -9.80 42.19
N THR A 384 -11.79 -8.74 42.19
CA THR A 384 -11.85 -7.69 43.21
C THR A 384 -13.04 -6.76 42.97
N LEU A 385 -14.10 -6.95 43.74
CA LEU A 385 -15.35 -6.20 43.61
C LEU A 385 -15.25 -4.78 44.20
N CYS A 386 -15.66 -3.78 43.43
CA CYS A 386 -15.83 -2.41 43.92
C CYS A 386 -17.03 -2.33 44.89
N PRO A 387 -16.85 -1.89 46.15
CA PRO A 387 -17.89 -1.92 47.17
C PRO A 387 -18.90 -0.76 47.06
N PHE A 388 -18.63 0.25 46.21
CA PHE A 388 -19.48 1.44 46.05
C PHE A 388 -19.88 1.67 44.59
N ARG A 389 -20.93 2.47 44.38
CA ARG A 389 -21.38 2.85 43.03
C ARG A 389 -20.36 3.80 42.39
N THR A 390 -19.94 3.49 41.18
CA THR A 390 -19.02 4.33 40.40
C THR A 390 -19.26 4.11 38.91
N SER A 391 -19.00 5.13 38.09
CA SER A 391 -18.96 5.00 36.63
C SER A 391 -17.67 4.32 36.15
N PHE A 392 -16.58 4.43 36.93
CA PHE A 392 -15.31 3.77 36.66
C PHE A 392 -14.53 3.57 37.97
N PRO A 393 -14.13 2.33 38.34
CA PRO A 393 -13.43 2.07 39.58
C PRO A 393 -11.94 2.50 39.52
N THR A 394 -11.34 2.68 40.70
CA THR A 394 -9.88 2.85 40.83
C THR A 394 -9.15 1.54 40.48
N SER A 395 -7.83 1.59 40.35
CA SER A 395 -7.01 0.41 40.00
C SER A 395 -7.09 -0.76 41.00
N GLN A 396 -7.66 -0.55 42.18
CA GLN A 396 -7.82 -1.58 43.22
C GLN A 396 -8.94 -2.59 42.91
N TYR A 397 -9.87 -2.23 42.02
CA TYR A 397 -11.04 -3.07 41.71
C TYR A 397 -11.09 -3.41 40.22
N SER A 398 -11.29 -4.71 39.96
CA SER A 398 -11.32 -5.27 38.61
C SER A 398 -12.72 -5.78 38.23
N LEU A 399 -13.68 -5.76 39.16
CA LEU A 399 -15.07 -6.10 38.92
C LEU A 399 -16.01 -5.06 39.55
N TYR A 400 -17.03 -4.62 38.82
CA TYR A 400 -18.02 -3.67 39.34
C TYR A 400 -19.37 -3.75 38.60
N PHE A 401 -20.37 -3.09 39.19
CA PHE A 401 -21.67 -2.86 38.54
C PHE A 401 -21.51 -1.70 37.54
N SER A 402 -21.40 -2.02 36.26
CA SER A 402 -21.09 -1.06 35.20
C SER A 402 -22.32 -0.52 34.48
N GLY A 403 -23.51 -1.04 34.75
CA GLY A 403 -24.76 -0.63 34.13
C GLY A 403 -25.87 -0.36 35.16
N ASN A 404 -27.08 -0.68 34.75
CA ASN A 404 -28.29 -0.47 35.53
C ASN A 404 -28.72 -1.71 36.32
N GLU A 405 -27.83 -2.71 36.52
CA GLU A 405 -28.22 -4.02 37.03
C GLU A 405 -28.90 -3.98 38.41
N LYS A 406 -28.59 -2.96 39.24
CA LYS A 406 -29.22 -2.73 40.55
C LYS A 406 -30.46 -1.83 40.52
N ALA A 407 -30.67 -1.09 39.43
CA ALA A 407 -31.73 -0.11 39.32
C ALA A 407 -33.05 -0.78 38.91
N ARG A 408 -34.18 -0.22 39.34
CA ARG A 408 -35.48 -0.57 38.74
C ARG A 408 -35.59 0.09 37.36
N PRO A 409 -36.26 -0.55 36.38
CA PRO A 409 -36.97 -1.83 36.48
C PRO A 409 -36.09 -3.08 36.27
N PHE A 410 -34.78 -2.93 36.05
CA PHE A 410 -33.89 -4.04 35.72
C PHE A 410 -33.76 -5.10 36.82
N SER A 411 -33.68 -4.67 38.08
CA SER A 411 -33.62 -5.57 39.23
C SER A 411 -34.91 -6.35 39.50
N ASP A 412 -36.02 -5.96 38.86
CA ASP A 412 -37.30 -6.70 38.94
C ASP A 412 -37.36 -7.87 37.94
N VAL A 413 -36.56 -7.84 36.86
CA VAL A 413 -36.59 -8.86 35.78
C VAL A 413 -35.36 -9.78 35.76
N ALA A 414 -34.27 -9.35 36.39
CA ALA A 414 -33.04 -10.13 36.50
C ALA A 414 -32.39 -9.90 37.87
N ARG A 415 -31.78 -10.94 38.42
CA ARG A 415 -31.01 -10.80 39.65
C ARG A 415 -29.79 -9.90 39.38
N PRO A 416 -29.56 -8.85 40.18
CA PRO A 416 -28.40 -7.98 39.99
C PRO A 416 -27.08 -8.75 40.10
N ALA A 417 -26.20 -8.61 39.11
CA ALA A 417 -24.84 -9.15 39.13
C ALA A 417 -23.85 -8.12 38.55
N PRO A 418 -22.62 -8.01 39.08
CA PRO A 418 -21.60 -7.14 38.52
C PRO A 418 -21.04 -7.78 37.24
N ARG A 419 -21.02 -7.02 36.14
CA ARG A 419 -20.59 -7.50 34.82
C ARG A 419 -19.51 -6.66 34.15
N GLY A 420 -19.09 -5.57 34.79
CA GLY A 420 -17.97 -4.76 34.33
C GLY A 420 -16.63 -5.39 34.73
N HIS A 421 -16.04 -6.19 33.85
CA HIS A 421 -14.73 -6.80 34.04
C HIS A 421 -13.65 -5.85 33.53
N ARG A 422 -12.95 -5.17 34.43
CA ARG A 422 -11.85 -4.27 34.08
C ARG A 422 -10.55 -5.06 34.00
N ALA A 423 -9.84 -4.91 32.88
CA ALA A 423 -8.51 -5.49 32.71
C ALA A 423 -7.52 -4.90 33.72
N VAL A 424 -6.54 -5.71 34.15
CA VAL A 424 -5.49 -5.31 35.08
C VAL A 424 -4.27 -4.78 34.33
N ALA A 425 -3.76 -3.61 34.71
CA ALA A 425 -2.52 -3.05 34.16
C ALA A 425 -1.28 -3.77 34.67
N ALA A 426 -0.20 -3.80 33.87
CA ALA A 426 1.10 -4.29 34.31
C ALA A 426 1.75 -3.41 35.41
N HIS A 427 1.38 -2.14 35.50
CA HIS A 427 1.81 -1.21 36.55
C HIS A 427 0.60 -0.55 37.22
N GLN A 428 0.41 -0.83 38.51
CA GLN A 428 -0.71 -0.34 39.31
C GLN A 428 -0.33 0.98 40.02
N SER A 429 -0.73 2.13 39.48
CA SER A 429 -0.83 3.36 40.26
C SER A 429 -2.01 4.22 39.80
N GLY A 430 -2.83 4.67 40.75
CA GLY A 430 -3.93 5.62 40.52
C GLY A 430 -5.10 5.12 39.64
N MET A 431 -5.85 6.07 39.07
CA MET A 431 -6.95 5.83 38.12
C MET A 431 -6.35 5.60 36.72
N SER A 432 -5.85 4.40 36.45
CA SER A 432 -5.20 4.06 35.17
C SER A 432 -6.19 3.44 34.17
N MET A 433 -6.12 3.91 32.92
CA MET A 433 -6.90 3.40 31.78
C MET A 433 -6.25 2.11 31.24
N THR A 434 -6.89 0.97 31.47
CA THR A 434 -6.30 -0.36 31.19
C THR A 434 -6.64 -0.89 29.79
N GLY A 435 -7.30 -0.09 28.96
CA GLY A 435 -7.61 -0.48 27.58
C GLY A 435 -6.37 -0.74 26.73
N ARG A 436 -5.26 -0.02 27.00
CA ARG A 436 -3.98 -0.27 26.35
C ARG A 436 -3.43 -1.65 26.71
N ASP A 437 -3.41 -2.01 27.99
CA ASP A 437 -2.91 -3.31 28.45
C ASP A 437 -3.72 -4.46 27.85
N LEU A 438 -5.05 -4.35 27.87
CA LEU A 438 -5.95 -5.32 27.25
C LEU A 438 -5.68 -5.47 25.75
N TRP A 439 -5.61 -4.35 25.01
CA TRP A 439 -5.31 -4.39 23.59
C TRP A 439 -3.92 -4.95 23.31
N GLN A 440 -2.91 -4.58 24.11
CA GLN A 440 -1.54 -5.00 23.91
C GLN A 440 -1.36 -6.51 24.09
N ALA A 441 -2.00 -7.11 25.10
CA ALA A 441 -2.00 -8.56 25.27
C ALA A 441 -2.55 -9.29 24.02
N VAL A 442 -3.73 -8.87 23.55
CA VAL A 442 -4.36 -9.45 22.35
C VAL A 442 -3.49 -9.20 21.11
N PHE A 443 -2.93 -8.00 20.96
CA PHE A 443 -2.11 -7.64 19.81
C PHE A 443 -0.79 -8.43 19.77
N GLU A 444 -0.09 -8.57 20.89
CA GLU A 444 1.13 -9.37 20.98
C GLU A 444 0.86 -10.85 20.71
N SER A 445 -0.24 -11.39 21.23
CA SER A 445 -0.65 -12.76 20.92
C SER A 445 -0.93 -12.95 19.42
N ALA A 446 -1.57 -11.99 18.76
CA ALA A 446 -1.82 -12.05 17.32
C ALA A 446 -0.52 -12.09 16.50
N LEU A 447 0.46 -11.25 16.87
CA LEU A 447 1.76 -11.24 16.20
C LEU A 447 2.52 -12.55 16.45
N HIS A 448 2.43 -13.12 17.66
CA HIS A 448 3.10 -14.37 18.01
C HIS A 448 2.62 -15.55 17.16
N ILE A 449 1.34 -15.60 16.80
CA ILE A 449 0.77 -16.64 15.93
C ILE A 449 0.96 -16.36 14.43
N GLY A 450 1.74 -15.34 14.06
CA GLY A 450 2.16 -15.07 12.68
C GLY A 450 1.22 -14.18 11.86
N ILE A 451 0.25 -13.51 12.50
CA ILE A 451 -0.61 -12.54 11.81
C ILE A 451 0.22 -11.33 11.36
N LYS A 452 0.10 -10.96 10.09
CA LYS A 452 0.80 -9.80 9.52
C LYS A 452 0.04 -8.52 9.83
N PHE A 453 0.76 -7.47 10.21
CA PHE A 453 0.17 -6.17 10.54
C PHE A 453 0.80 -5.03 9.74
N HIS A 454 -0.04 -4.21 9.11
CA HIS A 454 0.35 -2.98 8.41
C HIS A 454 -0.24 -1.76 9.12
N ALA A 455 0.64 -1.02 9.78
CA ALA A 455 0.33 0.30 10.34
C ALA A 455 0.35 1.39 9.24
N ALA A 456 -0.13 2.58 9.59
CA ALA A 456 -0.16 3.78 8.76
C ALA A 456 -0.73 3.51 7.36
N SER A 457 -1.77 2.68 7.32
CA SER A 457 -2.33 2.12 6.10
C SER A 457 -3.81 2.45 5.99
N TRP A 458 -4.16 3.31 5.03
CA TRP A 458 -5.49 3.85 4.86
C TRP A 458 -6.24 3.13 3.74
N VAL A 459 -7.22 2.31 4.14
CA VAL A 459 -8.15 1.63 3.22
C VAL A 459 -9.12 2.62 2.58
N GLN A 460 -9.21 2.56 1.24
CA GLN A 460 -9.96 3.51 0.42
C GLN A 460 -11.17 2.87 -0.27
N GLU A 461 -11.10 1.58 -0.62
CA GLU A 461 -12.14 0.94 -1.44
C GLU A 461 -12.15 -0.59 -1.26
N LEU A 462 -13.33 -1.19 -1.36
CA LEU A 462 -13.50 -2.64 -1.55
C LEU A 462 -13.46 -2.97 -3.05
N ARG A 463 -12.73 -4.02 -3.42
CA ARG A 463 -12.74 -4.55 -4.79
C ARG A 463 -13.76 -5.68 -4.88
N LEU A 464 -14.69 -5.58 -5.81
CA LEU A 464 -15.71 -6.59 -6.06
C LEU A 464 -15.38 -7.41 -7.30
N ASP A 465 -15.71 -8.70 -7.28
CA ASP A 465 -15.67 -9.57 -8.47
C ASP A 465 -16.87 -9.31 -9.39
N THR A 466 -16.91 -10.00 -10.53
CA THR A 466 -18.00 -9.88 -11.51
C THR A 466 -19.37 -10.34 -11.01
N ARG A 467 -19.43 -11.01 -9.86
CA ARG A 467 -20.66 -11.47 -9.20
C ARG A 467 -21.04 -10.61 -8.00
N GLY A 468 -20.26 -9.56 -7.71
CA GLY A 468 -20.47 -8.65 -6.58
C GLY A 468 -19.89 -9.14 -5.25
N ALA A 469 -19.11 -10.23 -5.23
CA ALA A 469 -18.42 -10.69 -4.03
C ALA A 469 -17.15 -9.88 -3.78
N VAL A 470 -16.78 -9.66 -2.51
CA VAL A 470 -15.54 -8.92 -2.17
C VAL A 470 -14.32 -9.78 -2.52
N GLY A 471 -13.52 -9.32 -3.48
CA GLY A 471 -12.27 -9.95 -3.93
C GLY A 471 -10.99 -9.31 -3.39
N GLY A 472 -11.10 -8.18 -2.68
CA GLY A 472 -9.96 -7.53 -2.05
C GLY A 472 -10.23 -6.09 -1.65
N ILE A 473 -9.17 -5.32 -1.42
CA ILE A 473 -9.24 -3.90 -1.07
C ILE A 473 -8.20 -3.08 -1.82
N ARG A 474 -8.45 -1.77 -1.95
CA ARG A 474 -7.43 -0.76 -2.30
C ARG A 474 -7.15 0.10 -1.08
N PHE A 475 -5.88 0.32 -0.77
CA PHE A 475 -5.45 1.14 0.36
C PHE A 475 -4.10 1.81 0.05
N ARG A 476 -3.77 2.87 0.78
CA ARG A 476 -2.47 3.56 0.74
C ARG A 476 -1.69 3.20 1.99
N VAL A 477 -0.39 2.97 1.89
CA VAL A 477 0.47 2.64 3.04
C VAL A 477 1.63 3.61 3.15
N MET A 478 1.95 4.03 4.37
CA MET A 478 3.24 4.67 4.62
C MET A 478 4.27 3.57 4.90
N SER A 479 5.33 3.51 4.08
CA SER A 479 6.38 2.50 4.27
C SER A 479 6.99 2.59 5.67
N PRO A 480 7.10 1.47 6.43
CA PRO A 480 7.72 1.45 7.74
C PRO A 480 9.18 1.96 7.75
N ASP A 481 9.88 1.81 6.63
CA ASP A 481 11.28 2.23 6.47
C ASP A 481 11.42 3.73 6.13
N ALA A 482 10.32 4.41 5.79
CA ALA A 482 10.34 5.82 5.47
C ALA A 482 10.64 6.66 6.73
N PRO A 483 11.50 7.69 6.67
CA PRO A 483 11.71 8.61 7.79
C PRO A 483 10.40 9.23 8.30
N LEU A 484 9.46 9.50 7.40
CA LEU A 484 8.14 10.04 7.70
C LEU A 484 7.29 9.10 8.57
N PHE A 485 7.49 7.78 8.52
CA PHE A 485 6.77 6.83 9.37
C PHE A 485 7.08 7.05 10.85
N ARG A 486 8.36 7.29 11.18
CA ARG A 486 8.78 7.59 12.55
C ARG A 486 8.23 8.93 13.03
N VAL A 487 8.20 9.94 12.16
CA VAL A 487 7.62 11.25 12.46
C VAL A 487 6.10 11.13 12.66
N HIS A 488 5.39 10.44 11.77
CA HIS A 488 3.96 10.18 11.86
C HIS A 488 3.60 9.44 13.16
N LYS A 489 4.39 8.42 13.53
CA LYS A 489 4.24 7.70 14.80
C LYS A 489 4.42 8.62 16.01
N ALA A 490 5.45 9.46 16.02
CA ALA A 490 5.69 10.41 17.10
C ALA A 490 4.56 11.45 17.21
N LEU A 491 4.13 12.04 16.09
CA LEU A 491 3.03 13.01 16.05
C LEU A 491 1.70 12.39 16.48
N THR A 492 1.40 11.16 16.07
CA THR A 492 0.19 10.43 16.48
C THR A 492 0.17 10.19 17.99
N ARG A 493 1.33 9.84 18.58
CA ARG A 493 1.47 9.67 20.03
C ARG A 493 1.27 11.00 20.76
N ASN A 494 1.92 12.08 20.31
CA ASN A 494 1.80 13.40 20.92
C ASN A 494 0.37 13.95 20.81
N ALA A 495 -0.32 13.73 19.69
CA ALA A 495 -1.72 14.10 19.53
C ALA A 495 -2.64 13.35 20.50
N ALA A 496 -2.40 12.05 20.72
CA ALA A 496 -3.15 11.26 21.70
C ALA A 496 -2.91 11.78 23.14
N GLU A 497 -1.68 12.14 23.49
CA GLU A 497 -1.33 12.74 24.78
C GLU A 497 -2.00 14.11 24.98
N LEU A 498 -1.98 14.98 23.96
CA LEU A 498 -2.66 16.29 24.00
C LEU A 498 -4.18 16.16 24.14
N HIS A 499 -4.81 15.21 23.44
CA HIS A 499 -6.23 14.91 23.58
C HIS A 499 -6.58 14.38 24.98
N ALA A 500 -5.70 13.58 25.60
CA ALA A 500 -5.86 13.15 26.99
C ALA A 500 -5.75 14.33 27.97
N MET A 501 -4.81 15.26 27.74
CA MET A 501 -4.63 16.46 28.56
C MET A 501 -5.78 17.48 28.43
N GLN A 502 -6.44 17.58 27.28
CA GLN A 502 -7.64 18.42 27.13
C GLN A 502 -8.84 17.86 27.91
N LYS A 503 -8.95 16.54 28.07
CA LYS A 503 -10.01 15.92 28.87
C LYS A 503 -9.80 16.10 30.38
N THR A 504 -8.56 16.13 30.86
CA THR A 504 -8.28 16.36 32.30
C THR A 504 -8.55 17.80 32.75
N LYS A 505 -8.45 18.80 31.86
CA LYS A 505 -8.81 20.20 32.17
C LYS A 505 -10.31 20.46 32.38
N LYS A 506 -11.21 19.55 32.02
CA LYS A 506 -12.67 19.69 32.22
C LYS A 506 -13.20 19.10 33.53
N CYS A 507 -12.34 18.56 34.40
CA CYS A 507 -12.72 17.94 35.67
C CYS A 507 -12.15 18.65 36.92
N THR A 508 -11.94 19.96 36.86
CA THR A 508 -11.89 20.78 38.08
C THR A 508 -13.30 21.31 38.36
N PRO A 509 -13.93 21.01 39.52
CA PRO A 509 -15.10 21.74 39.94
C PRO A 509 -14.68 23.20 40.12
N GLU A 510 -15.37 24.14 39.48
CA GLU A 510 -15.28 25.53 39.88
C GLU A 510 -15.80 25.66 41.33
N PRO A 511 -15.18 26.53 42.16
CA PRO A 511 -15.48 26.66 43.58
C PRO A 511 -16.90 27.11 43.90
#